data_AF-A0A2T2NKE6-F1
#
_entry.id   AF-A0A2T2NKE6-F1
#
_cell.length_a   1.000
_cell.length_b   1.000
_cell.length_c   1.000
_cell.angle_alpha   90.00
_cell.angle_beta   90.00
_cell.angle_gamma   90.00
#
_symmetry.space_group_name_H-M   'P 1'
#
loop_
_entity.id
_entity.type
_entity.pdbx_description
1 polymer ?
#
loop_
_entity_poly.entity_id
_entity_poly.type
_entity_poly.pdbx_seq_one_letter_code
_entity_poly.pdbx_strand_id
1 'polypeptide(L)'
;MGHSHATSSSSHSVASQTSVSSTTAPTRLQLFKAAKWVCVHCDEENFFQNTSQARPLGKMKCRSCQSPVSCVQTVPSFGPYNFTRIQVKDFAISLPPGRITPRTLFIWACCKCGRSHDQLPKKPIPNPPKPEEKRNKLRKRVLDTAHKLLHQKEKETSIVITTPHNPGLGSNLRSGLVIHFDKACKCSHVTCEICLRFMAREDHSEDEWVTPITPFEESKAQVNKTREEEERLKQIEDTVINAIIKEQNERLAQRRAETGFDDYDPFAGFENFARD
;
A
#
# COMPACT_ATOMS: atom_id res chain seq x y z
N MET A 1 36.93 -36.17 -68.66
CA MET A 1 35.62 -35.51 -68.87
C MET A 1 34.83 -35.70 -67.57
N GLY A 2 34.82 -34.84 -66.56
CA GLY A 2 34.99 -33.40 -66.53
C GLY A 2 33.63 -32.72 -66.59
N HIS A 3 32.86 -32.72 -65.49
CA HIS A 3 31.76 -31.78 -65.28
C HIS A 3 31.50 -31.55 -63.78
N SER A 4 31.02 -30.33 -63.54
CA SER A 4 31.25 -29.51 -62.36
C SER A 4 30.02 -29.40 -61.45
N HIS A 5 30.30 -29.01 -60.20
CA HIS A 5 29.49 -28.28 -59.21
C HIS A 5 28.05 -27.85 -59.54
N ALA A 6 27.15 -28.05 -58.57
CA ALA A 6 26.23 -27.01 -58.10
C ALA A 6 25.76 -27.29 -56.67
N THR A 7 26.24 -26.50 -55.72
CA THR A 7 25.75 -26.40 -54.34
C THR A 7 24.54 -25.47 -54.32
N SER A 8 23.35 -26.00 -54.00
CA SER A 8 22.15 -25.20 -53.79
C SER A 8 22.04 -24.79 -52.32
N SER A 9 22.48 -23.58 -52.04
CA SER A 9 22.15 -22.84 -50.83
C SER A 9 20.70 -22.36 -50.94
N SER A 10 19.80 -22.86 -50.10
CA SER A 10 18.46 -22.27 -49.94
C SER A 10 18.26 -21.82 -48.51
N SER A 11 18.06 -20.52 -48.44
CA SER A 11 17.86 -19.63 -47.32
C SER A 11 16.73 -20.11 -46.41
N HIS A 12 17.05 -20.43 -45.16
CA HIS A 12 16.05 -20.55 -44.11
C HIS A 12 15.54 -19.15 -43.76
N SER A 13 14.38 -18.78 -44.31
CA SER A 13 13.61 -17.64 -43.84
C SER A 13 13.12 -17.93 -42.43
N VAL A 14 13.79 -17.36 -41.44
CA VAL A 14 13.35 -17.36 -40.05
C VAL A 14 12.14 -16.44 -39.95
N ALA A 15 10.96 -17.00 -40.20
CA ALA A 15 9.71 -16.33 -39.88
C ALA A 15 9.63 -16.23 -38.36
N SER A 16 9.95 -15.05 -37.83
CA SER A 16 9.63 -14.65 -36.47
C SER A 16 8.12 -14.75 -36.29
N GLN A 17 7.66 -15.91 -35.85
CA GLN A 17 6.31 -16.10 -35.37
C GLN A 17 6.19 -15.30 -34.07
N THR A 18 5.73 -14.06 -34.20
CA THR A 18 5.25 -13.26 -33.09
C THR A 18 4.01 -13.96 -32.55
N SER A 19 4.23 -14.91 -31.64
CA SER A 19 3.18 -15.60 -30.91
C SER A 19 2.40 -14.54 -30.14
N VAL A 20 1.20 -14.24 -30.64
CA VAL A 20 0.21 -13.43 -29.96
C VAL A 20 -0.18 -14.23 -28.72
N SER A 21 0.44 -13.92 -27.58
CA SER A 21 0.14 -14.51 -26.29
C SER A 21 -1.36 -14.41 -26.04
N SER A 22 -2.04 -15.54 -26.19
CA SER A 22 -3.46 -15.68 -25.91
C SER A 22 -3.69 -15.33 -24.45
N THR A 23 -4.39 -14.21 -24.23
CA THR A 23 -4.81 -13.72 -22.92
C THR A 23 -5.71 -14.76 -22.25
N THR A 24 -5.10 -15.73 -21.58
CA THR A 24 -5.82 -16.80 -20.91
C THR A 24 -6.59 -16.17 -19.76
N ALA A 25 -7.90 -16.38 -19.75
CA ALA A 25 -8.79 -15.88 -18.70
C ALA A 25 -8.25 -16.25 -17.30
N PRO A 26 -8.50 -15.43 -16.26
CA PRO A 26 -7.96 -15.67 -14.93
C PRO A 26 -8.26 -17.09 -14.46
N THR A 27 -7.24 -17.76 -13.90
CA THR A 27 -7.37 -19.16 -13.50
C THR A 27 -8.46 -19.29 -12.45
N ARG A 28 -9.48 -20.08 -12.78
CA ARG A 28 -10.62 -20.32 -11.88
C ARG A 28 -10.16 -21.24 -10.77
N LEU A 29 -10.43 -20.89 -9.51
CA LEU A 29 -10.26 -21.83 -8.41
C LEU A 29 -11.15 -23.05 -8.65
N GLN A 30 -10.54 -24.20 -8.93
CA GLN A 30 -11.23 -25.47 -9.04
C GLN A 30 -10.99 -26.28 -7.77
N LEU A 31 -11.97 -26.25 -6.87
CA LEU A 31 -11.96 -27.13 -5.70
C LEU A 31 -12.30 -28.56 -6.15
N PHE A 32 -11.59 -29.54 -5.60
CA PHE A 32 -12.02 -30.94 -5.72
C PHE A 32 -13.40 -31.13 -5.08
N LYS A 33 -14.24 -31.97 -5.69
CA LYS A 33 -15.57 -32.30 -5.12
C LYS A 33 -15.50 -32.89 -3.72
N ALA A 34 -14.39 -33.55 -3.38
CA ALA A 34 -14.12 -34.14 -2.07
C ALA A 34 -13.50 -33.17 -1.05
N ALA A 35 -13.27 -31.91 -1.42
CA ALA A 35 -12.70 -30.91 -0.51
C ALA A 35 -13.63 -30.67 0.69
N LYS A 36 -13.06 -30.69 1.90
CA LYS A 36 -13.74 -30.52 3.18
C LYS A 36 -13.03 -29.49 4.05
N TRP A 37 -13.75 -28.89 4.99
CA TRP A 37 -13.20 -28.02 6.03
C TRP A 37 -13.73 -28.46 7.40
N VAL A 38 -12.95 -28.21 8.45
CA VAL A 38 -13.29 -28.61 9.83
C VAL A 38 -13.85 -27.41 10.60
N CYS A 39 -14.98 -27.61 11.29
CA CYS A 39 -15.59 -26.55 12.09
C CYS A 39 -14.88 -26.39 13.44
N VAL A 40 -14.27 -25.22 13.68
CA VAL A 40 -13.57 -24.90 14.94
C VAL A 40 -14.42 -24.93 16.23
N HIS A 41 -15.74 -25.02 16.11
CA HIS A 41 -16.64 -25.03 17.27
C HIS A 41 -17.07 -26.44 17.70
N CYS A 42 -17.08 -27.40 16.79
CA CYS A 42 -17.61 -28.76 17.05
C CYS A 42 -16.82 -29.86 16.33
N ASP A 43 -15.70 -29.51 15.70
CA ASP A 43 -14.78 -30.37 14.95
C ASP A 43 -15.38 -31.23 13.83
N GLU A 44 -16.63 -30.99 13.46
CA GLU A 44 -17.31 -31.67 12.36
C GLU A 44 -16.69 -31.30 11.00
N GLU A 45 -16.46 -32.31 10.15
CA GLU A 45 -16.08 -32.11 8.75
C GLU A 45 -17.25 -31.65 7.89
N ASN A 46 -17.03 -30.60 7.10
CA ASN A 46 -18.06 -29.98 6.28
C ASN A 46 -17.59 -29.87 4.82
N PHE A 47 -18.48 -30.21 3.89
CA PHE A 47 -18.23 -29.98 2.46
C PHE A 47 -18.47 -28.51 2.09
N PHE A 48 -17.73 -28.02 1.10
CA PHE A 48 -18.03 -26.74 0.46
C PHE A 48 -19.33 -26.84 -0.33
N GLN A 49 -20.25 -25.89 -0.13
CA GLN A 49 -21.58 -25.88 -0.77
C GLN A 49 -21.74 -24.65 -1.66
N ASN A 50 -22.43 -24.77 -2.80
CA ASN A 50 -22.74 -23.63 -3.68
C ASN A 50 -21.49 -22.85 -4.13
N THR A 51 -20.43 -23.56 -4.50
CA THR A 51 -19.20 -22.98 -5.04
C THR A 51 -19.48 -22.38 -6.43
N SER A 52 -18.88 -21.23 -6.72
CA SER A 52 -18.96 -20.58 -8.02
C SER A 52 -17.77 -19.65 -8.21
N GLN A 53 -17.59 -19.07 -9.40
CA GLN A 53 -16.50 -18.12 -9.63
C GLN A 53 -16.56 -16.91 -8.70
N ALA A 54 -17.77 -16.41 -8.40
CA ALA A 54 -17.94 -15.30 -7.45
C ALA A 54 -17.82 -15.73 -5.98
N ARG A 55 -17.87 -17.04 -5.70
CA ARG A 55 -17.89 -17.66 -4.38
C ARG A 55 -17.01 -18.91 -4.39
N PRO A 56 -15.68 -18.74 -4.46
CA PRO A 56 -14.76 -19.84 -4.71
C PRO A 56 -14.86 -20.98 -3.68
N LEU A 57 -15.14 -20.66 -2.42
CA LEU A 57 -15.39 -21.63 -1.35
C LEU A 57 -16.89 -21.83 -1.04
N GLY A 58 -17.78 -21.22 -1.82
CA GLY A 58 -19.21 -21.30 -1.62
C GLY A 58 -19.68 -20.77 -0.27
N LYS A 59 -20.50 -21.55 0.44
CA LYS A 59 -21.01 -21.28 1.80
C LYS A 59 -20.31 -22.18 2.82
N MET A 60 -19.62 -21.56 3.77
CA MET A 60 -18.91 -22.18 4.88
C MET A 60 -19.66 -21.94 6.19
N LYS A 61 -20.74 -22.71 6.39
CA LYS A 61 -21.54 -22.75 7.61
C LYS A 61 -21.60 -24.20 8.07
N CYS A 62 -21.27 -24.47 9.33
CA CYS A 62 -21.27 -25.84 9.85
C CYS A 62 -22.68 -26.42 9.78
N ARG A 63 -22.80 -27.67 9.33
CA ARG A 63 -24.09 -28.37 9.25
C ARG A 63 -24.61 -28.79 10.64
N SER A 64 -23.70 -29.14 11.54
CA SER A 64 -24.02 -29.56 12.91
C SER A 64 -24.40 -28.36 13.79
N CYS A 65 -23.44 -27.51 14.16
CA CYS A 65 -23.69 -26.39 15.08
C CYS A 65 -24.25 -25.12 14.44
N GLN A 66 -24.41 -25.09 13.10
CA GLN A 66 -24.89 -23.91 12.36
C GLN A 66 -24.01 -22.65 12.51
N SER A 67 -22.82 -22.73 13.10
CA SER A 67 -21.92 -21.59 13.19
C SER A 67 -21.29 -21.28 11.82
N PRO A 68 -21.23 -20.01 11.40
CA PRO A 68 -20.45 -19.60 10.24
C PRO A 68 -18.96 -19.77 10.53
N VAL A 69 -18.16 -19.94 9.48
CA VAL A 69 -16.71 -20.02 9.65
C VAL A 69 -16.16 -18.66 10.10
N SER A 70 -15.37 -18.67 11.18
CA SER A 70 -14.66 -17.51 11.74
C SER A 70 -13.16 -17.78 11.81
N CYS A 71 -12.79 -19.03 12.04
CA CYS A 71 -11.43 -19.51 12.12
C CYS A 71 -11.37 -20.88 11.43
N VAL A 72 -10.25 -21.18 10.80
CA VAL A 72 -9.90 -22.54 10.39
C VAL A 72 -8.49 -22.75 10.91
N GLN A 73 -8.29 -23.81 11.70
CA GLN A 73 -6.97 -24.19 12.23
C GLN A 73 -6.04 -24.63 11.08
N THR A 74 -6.59 -25.34 10.10
CA THR A 74 -5.84 -25.84 8.94
C THR A 74 -6.77 -25.87 7.74
N VAL A 75 -6.40 -25.18 6.66
CA VAL A 75 -7.07 -25.40 5.37
C VAL A 75 -6.28 -26.49 4.67
N PRO A 76 -6.86 -27.67 4.42
CA PRO A 76 -6.20 -28.68 3.60
C PRO A 76 -5.83 -28.07 2.23
N SER A 77 -4.67 -28.44 1.68
CA SER A 77 -4.40 -28.15 0.27
C SER A 77 -5.51 -28.77 -0.58
N PHE A 78 -6.16 -27.95 -1.41
CA PHE A 78 -7.24 -28.40 -2.28
C PHE A 78 -6.81 -28.23 -3.72
N GLY A 79 -6.60 -29.33 -4.44
CA GLY A 79 -6.17 -29.22 -5.83
C GLY A 79 -4.70 -28.84 -5.94
N PRO A 80 -4.32 -28.18 -7.05
CA PRO A 80 -2.99 -27.62 -7.25
C PRO A 80 -2.77 -26.31 -6.47
N TYR A 81 -3.67 -25.98 -5.55
CA TYR A 81 -3.65 -24.71 -4.82
C TYR A 81 -3.22 -24.89 -3.37
N ASN A 82 -2.21 -24.13 -2.99
CA ASN A 82 -1.81 -23.91 -1.60
C ASN A 82 -2.61 -22.75 -1.01
N PHE A 83 -3.37 -23.05 0.04
CA PHE A 83 -4.14 -22.06 0.78
C PHE A 83 -3.35 -21.58 1.98
N THR A 84 -2.99 -20.30 1.98
CA THR A 84 -2.37 -19.63 3.12
C THR A 84 -3.39 -18.73 3.80
N ARG A 85 -3.63 -18.93 5.09
CA ARG A 85 -4.45 -18.02 5.88
C ARG A 85 -3.74 -16.69 6.06
N ILE A 86 -4.49 -15.59 5.92
CA ILE A 86 -3.96 -14.23 6.02
C ILE A 86 -4.76 -13.41 7.05
N GLN A 87 -4.06 -12.52 7.76
CA GLN A 87 -4.64 -11.69 8.83
C GLN A 87 -4.77 -10.21 8.47
N VAL A 88 -3.99 -9.71 7.51
CA VAL A 88 -4.07 -8.31 7.06
C VAL A 88 -5.14 -8.11 5.99
N LYS A 89 -5.60 -6.87 5.81
CA LYS A 89 -6.66 -6.52 4.85
C LYS A 89 -6.13 -6.02 3.50
N ASP A 90 -4.86 -5.68 3.44
CA ASP A 90 -4.25 -5.02 2.29
C ASP A 90 -3.00 -5.77 1.86
N PHE A 91 -2.84 -5.96 0.55
CA PHE A 91 -1.70 -6.65 -0.05
C PHE A 91 -1.24 -5.94 -1.31
N ALA A 92 0.07 -5.94 -1.54
CA ALA A 92 0.67 -5.56 -2.80
C ALA A 92 1.11 -6.81 -3.55
N ILE A 93 0.86 -6.85 -4.86
CA ILE A 93 1.25 -7.93 -5.76
C ILE A 93 2.13 -7.35 -6.86
N SER A 94 3.26 -7.98 -7.12
CA SER A 94 4.13 -7.67 -8.25
C SER A 94 4.05 -8.79 -9.30
N LEU A 95 3.48 -8.45 -10.45
CA LEU A 95 3.35 -9.35 -11.60
C LEU A 95 4.62 -9.36 -12.46
N PRO A 96 4.99 -10.51 -13.05
CA PRO A 96 6.08 -10.58 -14.00
C PRO A 96 5.79 -9.74 -15.26
N PRO A 97 6.83 -9.37 -16.03
CA PRO A 97 6.69 -8.73 -17.34
C PRO A 97 5.65 -9.39 -18.24
N GLY A 98 4.82 -8.59 -18.92
CA GLY A 98 3.81 -9.07 -19.87
C GLY A 98 2.55 -9.70 -19.27
N ARG A 99 2.48 -9.90 -17.94
CA ARG A 99 1.27 -10.39 -17.27
C ARG A 99 0.42 -9.24 -16.72
N ILE A 100 -0.89 -9.31 -16.97
CA ILE A 100 -1.88 -8.31 -16.53
C ILE A 100 -2.78 -8.79 -15.39
N THR A 101 -2.89 -10.11 -15.18
CA THR A 101 -3.79 -10.73 -14.19
C THR A 101 -2.98 -11.61 -13.25
N PRO A 102 -3.15 -11.49 -11.92
CA PRO A 102 -2.51 -12.42 -10.99
C PRO A 102 -3.11 -13.81 -11.10
N ARG A 103 -2.26 -14.82 -10.88
CA ARG A 103 -2.65 -16.20 -10.59
C ARG A 103 -3.02 -16.38 -9.12
N THR A 104 -2.40 -15.59 -8.23
CA THR A 104 -2.74 -15.59 -6.82
C THR A 104 -4.17 -15.07 -6.61
N LEU A 105 -5.00 -15.88 -5.94
CA LEU A 105 -6.38 -15.53 -5.61
C LEU A 105 -6.49 -15.09 -4.15
N PHE A 106 -7.30 -14.05 -3.90
CA PHE A 106 -7.55 -13.51 -2.57
C PHE A 106 -8.99 -13.73 -2.20
N ILE A 107 -9.23 -14.60 -1.23
CA ILE A 107 -10.55 -15.10 -0.90
C ILE A 107 -10.86 -14.74 0.53
N TRP A 108 -12.11 -14.37 0.82
CA TRP A 108 -12.57 -14.21 2.20
C TRP A 108 -13.94 -14.83 2.41
N ALA A 109 -14.20 -15.34 3.61
CA ALA A 109 -15.49 -15.86 4.04
C ALA A 109 -16.07 -14.99 5.16
N CYS A 110 -17.32 -14.57 4.97
CA CYS A 110 -18.00 -13.69 5.89
C CYS A 110 -18.35 -14.39 7.21
N CYS A 111 -17.85 -13.88 8.34
CA CYS A 111 -18.11 -14.48 9.65
C CYS A 111 -19.57 -14.36 10.13
N LYS A 112 -20.45 -13.60 9.44
CA LYS A 112 -21.88 -13.54 9.76
C LYS A 112 -22.71 -14.58 9.02
N CYS A 113 -22.43 -14.81 7.73
CA CYS A 113 -23.29 -15.64 6.88
C CYS A 113 -22.57 -16.83 6.22
N GLY A 114 -21.25 -16.96 6.43
CA GLY A 114 -20.40 -18.01 5.88
C GLY A 114 -20.16 -17.93 4.37
N ARG A 115 -20.67 -16.91 3.67
CA ARG A 115 -20.48 -16.78 2.22
C ARG A 115 -19.05 -16.35 1.91
N SER A 116 -18.41 -17.07 1.00
CA SER A 116 -17.11 -16.70 0.47
C SER A 116 -17.22 -15.74 -0.72
N HIS A 117 -16.17 -14.97 -0.89
CA HIS A 117 -16.04 -13.94 -1.90
C HIS A 117 -14.62 -13.92 -2.44
N ASP A 118 -14.51 -13.81 -3.76
CA ASP A 118 -13.25 -13.47 -4.40
C ASP A 118 -13.03 -11.94 -4.37
N GLN A 119 -11.80 -11.55 -4.06
CA GLN A 119 -11.34 -10.18 -4.03
C GLN A 119 -10.37 -9.97 -5.19
N LEU A 120 -10.86 -9.27 -6.21
CA LEU A 120 -10.04 -8.95 -7.36
C LEU A 120 -9.09 -7.79 -7.04
N PRO A 121 -7.86 -7.83 -7.59
CA PRO A 121 -6.96 -6.70 -7.53
C PRO A 121 -7.57 -5.46 -8.14
N LYS A 122 -7.37 -4.34 -7.45
CA LYS A 122 -7.58 -3.02 -8.04
C LYS A 122 -6.24 -2.61 -8.65
N LYS A 123 -6.27 -2.08 -9.87
CA LYS A 123 -5.10 -1.35 -10.38
C LYS A 123 -4.83 -0.23 -9.38
N PRO A 124 -3.56 0.01 -8.99
CA PRO A 124 -3.25 1.14 -8.13
C PRO A 124 -3.84 2.37 -8.79
N ILE A 125 -4.76 3.04 -8.09
CA ILE A 125 -5.24 4.34 -8.53
C ILE A 125 -3.98 5.20 -8.57
N PRO A 126 -3.60 5.78 -9.73
CA PRO A 126 -2.46 6.68 -9.75
C PRO A 126 -2.71 7.69 -8.65
N ASN A 127 -1.80 7.76 -7.67
CA ASN A 127 -1.91 8.74 -6.61
C ASN A 127 -2.20 10.08 -7.28
N PRO A 128 -3.28 10.80 -6.89
CA PRO A 128 -3.47 12.15 -7.40
C PRO A 128 -2.13 12.86 -7.19
N PRO A 129 -1.59 13.54 -8.23
CA PRO A 129 -0.24 14.10 -8.18
C PRO A 129 -0.12 14.83 -6.86
N LYS A 130 0.84 14.38 -6.02
CA LYS A 130 1.13 15.05 -4.75
C LYS A 130 1.25 16.53 -5.08
N PRO A 131 0.42 17.41 -4.51
CA PRO A 131 0.46 18.82 -4.88
C PRO A 131 1.87 19.29 -4.56
N GLU A 132 2.64 19.64 -5.60
CA GLU A 132 3.97 20.21 -5.46
C GLU A 132 3.92 21.25 -4.34
N GLU A 133 4.76 21.01 -3.33
CA GLU A 133 4.98 21.87 -2.19
C GLU A 133 5.86 23.04 -2.64
N LYS A 134 5.37 23.84 -3.59
CA LYS A 134 5.91 25.16 -3.86
C LYS A 134 5.16 26.14 -2.97
N ARG A 135 5.70 26.27 -1.76
CA ARG A 135 5.67 27.38 -0.81
C ARG A 135 5.19 28.72 -1.44
N ASN A 136 3.86 28.87 -1.66
CA ASN A 136 3.15 30.13 -1.99
C ASN A 136 1.60 29.99 -2.06
N LYS A 137 0.98 29.11 -1.25
CA LYS A 137 -0.48 28.82 -1.32
C LYS A 137 -1.34 29.49 -0.23
N LEU A 138 -0.81 30.42 0.58
CA LEU A 138 -1.59 31.10 1.63
C LEU A 138 -2.73 31.95 1.04
N ARG A 139 -2.49 32.63 -0.08
CA ARG A 139 -3.50 33.48 -0.77
C ARG A 139 -4.60 32.68 -1.48
N LYS A 140 -4.29 31.46 -1.97
CA LYS A 140 -5.26 30.61 -2.67
C LYS A 140 -6.22 29.89 -1.72
N ARG A 141 -5.78 29.58 -0.49
CA ARG A 141 -6.63 28.97 0.56
C ARG A 141 -7.76 29.88 1.04
N VAL A 142 -7.57 31.20 1.03
CA VAL A 142 -8.64 32.14 1.42
C VAL A 142 -9.74 32.18 0.35
N LEU A 143 -9.37 32.18 -0.94
CA LEU A 143 -10.30 32.16 -2.07
C LEU A 143 -11.05 30.81 -2.24
N ASP A 144 -10.36 29.68 -2.05
CA ASP A 144 -10.97 28.35 -2.18
C ASP A 144 -11.96 28.04 -1.04
N THR A 145 -11.79 28.66 0.14
CA THR A 145 -12.71 28.50 1.27
C THR A 145 -14.02 29.28 1.05
N ALA A 146 -13.95 30.43 0.36
CA ALA A 146 -15.13 31.20 -0.03
C ALA A 146 -15.95 30.51 -1.13
N HIS A 147 -15.30 29.84 -2.09
CA HIS A 147 -15.99 29.10 -3.16
C HIS A 147 -16.61 27.77 -2.69
N LYS A 148 -15.99 27.07 -1.72
CA LYS A 148 -16.48 25.77 -1.21
C LYS A 148 -17.72 25.85 -0.34
N LEU A 149 -18.05 27.03 0.20
CA LEU A 149 -19.27 27.21 1.00
C LEU A 149 -20.53 27.43 0.13
N LEU A 150 -20.39 27.65 -1.19
CA LEU A 150 -21.49 28.07 -2.06
C LEU A 150 -22.01 27.01 -3.05
N HIS A 151 -21.29 25.91 -3.32
CA HIS A 151 -21.73 24.93 -4.32
C HIS A 151 -21.61 23.46 -3.89
N GLN A 152 -22.77 22.94 -3.51
CA GLN A 152 -23.37 21.62 -3.79
C GLN A 152 -22.55 20.49 -4.44
N LYS A 153 -22.83 19.28 -3.91
CA LYS A 153 -23.12 18.00 -4.60
C LYS A 153 -22.33 17.69 -5.89
N GLU A 154 -21.46 16.69 -5.80
CA GLU A 154 -20.96 15.88 -6.92
C GLU A 154 -21.44 14.44 -6.63
N LYS A 155 -22.26 13.73 -7.44
CA LYS A 155 -22.29 13.44 -8.88
C LYS A 155 -20.97 12.89 -9.42
N GLU A 156 -21.03 11.59 -9.75
CA GLU A 156 -20.08 10.84 -10.55
C GLU A 156 -19.62 11.61 -11.78
N THR A 157 -18.32 11.56 -12.11
CA THR A 157 -17.87 11.08 -13.42
C THR A 157 -16.37 10.78 -13.47
N SER A 158 -16.11 9.68 -14.19
CA SER A 158 -14.86 9.16 -14.76
C SER A 158 -13.95 10.19 -15.42
N ILE A 159 -12.63 9.98 -15.40
CA ILE A 159 -11.71 10.39 -16.51
C ILE A 159 -10.37 9.60 -16.47
N VAL A 160 -10.06 9.04 -17.65
CA VAL A 160 -8.80 8.84 -18.37
C VAL A 160 -7.59 8.18 -17.67
N ILE A 161 -7.28 6.99 -18.16
CA ILE A 161 -6.08 6.18 -17.86
C ILE A 161 -4.94 6.62 -18.78
N THR A 162 -3.86 7.17 -18.22
CA THR A 162 -2.54 7.16 -18.87
C THR A 162 -1.87 5.82 -18.59
N THR A 163 -2.10 4.84 -19.45
CA THR A 163 -1.17 3.74 -19.65
C THR A 163 0.07 4.32 -20.30
N PRO A 164 1.30 4.19 -19.76
CA PRO A 164 2.48 4.25 -20.58
C PRO A 164 2.50 2.95 -21.39
N HIS A 165 1.68 2.89 -22.43
CA HIS A 165 1.84 1.92 -23.49
C HIS A 165 3.03 2.45 -24.31
N ASN A 166 4.24 2.20 -23.82
CA ASN A 166 5.45 2.48 -24.56
C ASN A 166 5.82 1.17 -25.28
N PRO A 167 5.42 0.97 -26.55
CA PRO A 167 5.53 -0.33 -27.22
C PRO A 167 6.97 -0.64 -27.67
N GLY A 168 7.95 0.22 -27.36
CA GLY A 168 9.26 0.25 -28.01
C GLY A 168 10.48 -0.08 -27.14
N LEU A 169 10.35 -0.29 -25.83
CA LEU A 169 11.46 -0.79 -25.00
C LEU A 169 11.04 -2.08 -24.34
N GLY A 170 11.78 -3.17 -24.59
CA GLY A 170 11.56 -4.49 -24.02
C GLY A 170 11.29 -4.40 -22.52
N SER A 171 10.02 -4.55 -22.14
CA SER A 171 9.54 -4.14 -20.84
C SER A 171 9.86 -5.22 -19.80
N ASN A 172 11.11 -5.28 -19.34
CA ASN A 172 11.51 -6.08 -18.17
C ASN A 172 10.91 -5.54 -16.85
N LEU A 173 9.96 -4.60 -16.93
CA LEU A 173 9.32 -3.96 -15.79
C LEU A 173 8.15 -4.82 -15.29
N ARG A 174 8.17 -5.11 -13.99
CA ARG A 174 7.08 -5.77 -13.27
C ARG A 174 5.93 -4.79 -13.04
N SER A 175 4.70 -5.27 -13.11
CA SER A 175 3.50 -4.45 -12.84
C SER A 175 3.04 -4.64 -11.39
N GLY A 176 2.73 -3.54 -10.70
CA GLY A 176 2.20 -3.57 -9.32
C GLY A 176 0.68 -3.53 -9.27
N LEU A 177 0.08 -4.33 -8.40
CA LEU A 177 -1.36 -4.35 -8.09
C LEU A 177 -1.58 -4.28 -6.58
N VAL A 178 -2.73 -3.75 -6.17
CA VAL A 178 -3.11 -3.67 -4.75
C VAL A 178 -4.44 -4.38 -4.52
N ILE A 179 -4.50 -5.19 -3.47
CA ILE A 179 -5.71 -5.84 -2.96
C ILE A 179 -6.16 -5.11 -1.71
N HIS A 180 -7.44 -4.78 -1.65
CA HIS A 180 -8.11 -4.30 -0.45
C HIS A 180 -9.32 -5.19 -0.16
N PHE A 181 -9.40 -5.78 1.04
CA PHE A 181 -10.57 -6.57 1.46
C PHE A 181 -11.74 -5.67 1.91
N ASP A 182 -12.20 -4.77 1.05
CA ASP A 182 -13.22 -3.75 1.35
C ASP A 182 -14.63 -4.09 0.83
N LYS A 183 -14.76 -5.16 0.05
CA LYS A 183 -16.03 -5.56 -0.56
C LYS A 183 -17.05 -5.98 0.48
N ALA A 184 -18.25 -5.40 0.42
CA ALA A 184 -19.36 -5.80 1.29
C ALA A 184 -19.99 -7.14 0.84
N CYS A 185 -20.33 -7.97 1.82
CA CYS A 185 -21.13 -9.19 1.60
C CYS A 185 -22.60 -8.83 1.29
N LYS A 186 -23.39 -9.82 0.81
CA LYS A 186 -24.86 -9.68 0.67
C LYS A 186 -25.58 -9.40 2.00
N CYS A 187 -25.01 -9.80 3.14
CA CYS A 187 -25.51 -9.44 4.47
C CYS A 187 -25.03 -8.05 4.93
N SER A 188 -24.52 -7.22 4.01
CA SER A 188 -23.94 -5.89 4.25
C SER A 188 -22.72 -5.87 5.17
N HIS A 189 -22.17 -7.04 5.49
CA HIS A 189 -20.97 -7.15 6.32
C HIS A 189 -19.72 -6.89 5.47
N VAL A 190 -18.95 -5.87 5.85
CA VAL A 190 -17.61 -5.61 5.31
C VAL A 190 -16.61 -6.52 6.02
N THR A 191 -15.53 -6.91 5.33
CA THR A 191 -14.50 -7.78 5.91
C THR A 191 -13.94 -7.22 7.22
N CYS A 192 -14.12 -7.95 8.31
CA CYS A 192 -13.60 -7.63 9.63
C CYS A 192 -12.42 -8.57 9.99
N GLU A 193 -11.87 -8.40 11.19
CA GLU A 193 -10.79 -9.23 11.71
C GLU A 193 -11.19 -10.71 11.87
N ILE A 194 -12.46 -10.97 12.21
CA ILE A 194 -13.05 -12.30 12.40
C ILE A 194 -13.35 -12.97 11.05
N CYS A 195 -13.50 -12.19 9.97
CA CYS A 195 -13.67 -12.78 8.64
C CYS A 195 -12.43 -13.58 8.27
N LEU A 196 -12.67 -14.83 7.92
CA LEU A 196 -11.65 -15.74 7.46
C LEU A 196 -11.16 -15.31 6.08
N ARG A 197 -9.83 -15.21 5.90
CA ARG A 197 -9.20 -14.76 4.66
C ARG A 197 -8.10 -15.72 4.25
N PHE A 198 -7.97 -15.90 2.95
CA PHE A 198 -7.02 -16.79 2.31
C PHE A 198 -6.37 -16.16 1.11
N MET A 199 -5.11 -16.54 0.92
CA MET A 199 -4.40 -16.42 -0.33
C MET A 199 -4.26 -17.83 -0.91
N ALA A 200 -4.76 -18.06 -2.13
CA ALA A 200 -4.60 -19.32 -2.84
C ALA A 200 -3.59 -19.15 -3.98
N ARG A 201 -2.51 -19.94 -3.95
CA ARG A 201 -1.43 -19.92 -4.96
C ARG A 201 -1.32 -21.28 -5.63
N GLU A 202 -1.03 -21.30 -6.91
CA GLU A 202 -0.67 -22.56 -7.60
C GLU A 202 0.74 -22.99 -7.20
N ASP A 203 0.98 -24.30 -7.07
CA ASP A 203 2.26 -24.88 -6.62
C ASP A 203 3.50 -24.40 -7.40
N HIS A 204 3.32 -23.83 -8.60
CA HIS A 204 4.40 -23.35 -9.47
C HIS A 204 4.31 -21.85 -9.78
N SER A 205 3.63 -21.04 -8.96
CA SER A 205 3.47 -19.59 -9.20
C SER A 205 4.58 -18.73 -8.57
N GLU A 206 5.84 -19.14 -8.63
CA GLU A 206 6.96 -18.41 -7.99
C GLU A 206 7.25 -17.04 -8.61
N ASP A 207 6.75 -16.82 -9.83
CA ASP A 207 6.95 -15.56 -10.54
C ASP A 207 6.18 -14.37 -9.95
N GLU A 208 5.19 -14.60 -9.08
CA GLU A 208 4.40 -13.54 -8.45
C GLU A 208 4.89 -13.24 -7.03
N TRP A 209 5.26 -11.98 -6.78
CA TRP A 209 5.61 -11.54 -5.43
C TRP A 209 4.39 -10.95 -4.77
N VAL A 210 4.08 -11.40 -3.56
CA VAL A 210 2.97 -10.87 -2.76
C VAL A 210 3.51 -10.50 -1.40
N THR A 211 3.25 -9.27 -0.99
CA THR A 211 3.64 -8.77 0.32
C THR A 211 2.44 -8.15 1.03
N PRO A 212 2.25 -8.40 2.34
CA PRO A 212 1.26 -7.67 3.12
C PRO A 212 1.59 -6.17 3.09
N ILE A 213 0.58 -5.34 2.89
CA ILE A 213 0.71 -3.91 3.17
C ILE A 213 0.41 -3.78 4.65
N THR A 214 1.45 -3.72 5.47
CA THR A 214 1.25 -3.32 6.85
C THR A 214 0.68 -1.90 6.82
N PRO A 215 -0.43 -1.64 7.54
CA PRO A 215 -0.89 -0.28 7.73
C PRO A 215 0.32 0.52 8.21
N PHE A 216 0.50 1.69 7.63
CA PHE A 216 1.59 2.64 7.91
C PHE A 216 1.55 3.13 9.38
N GLU A 217 0.92 2.41 10.32
CA GLU A 217 0.86 2.67 11.75
C GLU A 217 2.22 2.45 12.42
N GLU A 218 3.01 1.46 12.00
CA GLU A 218 4.41 1.34 12.46
C GLU A 218 5.23 2.56 12.05
N SER A 219 4.99 3.08 10.86
CA SER A 219 5.61 4.31 10.38
C SER A 219 4.97 5.58 10.95
N LYS A 220 3.73 5.57 11.42
CA LYS A 220 3.19 6.67 12.25
C LYS A 220 3.83 6.66 13.63
N ALA A 221 4.03 5.49 14.23
CA ALA A 221 4.78 5.35 15.48
C ALA A 221 6.24 5.76 15.28
N GLN A 222 6.85 5.42 14.14
CA GLN A 222 8.20 5.84 13.79
C GLN A 222 8.28 7.35 13.55
N VAL A 223 7.33 7.93 12.82
CA VAL A 223 7.23 9.40 12.60
C VAL A 223 6.97 10.13 13.92
N ASN A 224 6.11 9.60 14.79
CA ASN A 224 5.87 10.18 16.11
C ASN A 224 7.13 10.09 16.99
N LYS A 225 7.82 8.96 16.97
CA LYS A 225 9.10 8.77 17.67
C LYS A 225 10.17 9.74 17.16
N THR A 226 10.29 9.94 15.85
CA THR A 226 11.22 10.92 15.27
C THR A 226 10.85 12.35 15.67
N ARG A 227 9.55 12.68 15.73
CA ARG A 227 9.10 14.01 16.18
C ARG A 227 9.38 14.27 17.66
N GLU A 228 9.13 13.27 18.52
CA GLU A 228 9.46 13.36 19.95
C GLU A 228 10.98 13.50 20.18
N GLU A 229 11.79 12.78 19.39
CA GLU A 229 13.25 12.89 19.44
C GLU A 229 13.75 14.27 18.98
N GLU A 230 13.16 14.82 17.92
CA GLU A 230 13.43 16.18 17.43
C GLU A 230 13.04 17.25 18.46
N GLU A 231 11.87 17.11 19.10
CA GLU A 231 11.43 18.00 20.20
C GLU A 231 12.38 17.93 21.41
N ARG A 232 12.88 16.73 21.76
CA ARG A 232 13.86 16.56 22.86
C ARG A 232 15.21 17.19 22.53
N LEU A 233 15.71 17.02 21.31
CA LEU A 233 16.97 17.64 20.89
C LEU A 233 16.87 19.16 20.92
N LYS A 234 15.73 19.72 20.49
CA LYS A 234 15.48 21.16 20.57
C LYS A 234 15.46 21.68 22.01
N GLN A 235 14.83 20.95 22.94
CA GLN A 235 14.86 21.31 24.37
C GLN A 235 16.28 21.30 24.96
N ILE A 236 17.12 20.34 24.56
CA ILE A 236 18.52 20.28 24.97
C ILE A 236 19.29 21.49 24.42
N GLU A 237 19.11 21.81 23.14
CA GLU A 237 19.74 22.97 22.49
C GLU A 237 19.34 24.28 23.19
N ASP A 238 18.04 24.51 23.43
CA ASP A 238 17.55 25.68 24.14
C ASP A 238 18.12 25.77 25.57
N THR A 239 18.24 24.63 26.26
CA THR A 239 18.82 24.58 27.62
C THR A 239 20.30 24.98 27.61
N VAL A 240 21.07 24.47 26.65
CA VAL A 240 22.50 24.78 26.51
C VAL A 240 22.70 26.25 26.14
N ILE A 241 21.93 26.78 25.18
CA ILE A 241 21.99 28.20 24.77
C ILE A 241 21.71 29.10 25.98
N ASN A 242 20.67 28.80 26.75
CA ASN A 242 20.31 29.59 27.93
C ASN A 242 21.40 29.55 29.02
N ALA A 243 22.05 28.40 29.23
CA ALA A 243 23.17 28.28 30.16
C ALA A 243 24.37 29.14 29.74
N ILE A 244 24.71 29.13 28.44
CA ILE A 244 25.81 29.96 27.88
C ILE A 244 25.49 31.45 28.06
N ILE A 245 24.28 31.89 27.73
CA ILE A 245 23.86 33.30 27.89
C ILE A 245 23.97 33.72 29.36
N LYS A 246 23.51 32.87 30.28
CA LYS A 246 23.60 33.14 31.72
C LYS A 246 25.05 33.32 32.18
N GLU A 247 25.94 32.41 31.80
CA GLU A 247 27.36 32.49 32.17
C GLU A 247 28.02 33.75 31.60
N GLN A 248 27.72 34.12 30.36
CA GLN A 248 28.25 35.36 29.75
C GLN A 248 27.77 36.60 30.51
N ASN A 249 26.50 36.65 30.91
CA ASN A 249 25.95 37.76 31.70
C ASN A 249 26.59 37.85 33.09
N GLU A 250 26.84 36.72 33.76
CA GLU A 250 27.53 36.68 35.05
C GLU A 250 28.97 37.17 34.93
N ARG A 251 29.70 36.74 33.89
CA ARG A 251 31.06 37.23 33.60
C ARG A 251 31.09 38.73 33.27
N LEU A 252 30.08 39.25 32.58
CA LEU A 252 29.95 40.68 32.30
C LEU A 252 29.66 41.47 33.58
N ALA A 253 28.79 40.95 34.45
CA ALA A 253 28.48 41.57 35.74
C ALA A 253 29.70 41.61 36.66
N GLN A 254 30.48 40.53 36.74
CA GLN A 254 31.75 40.50 37.49
C GLN A 254 32.75 41.54 36.96
N ARG A 255 32.91 41.62 35.63
CA ARG A 255 33.81 42.64 35.03
C ARG A 255 33.37 44.06 35.35
N ARG A 256 32.06 44.36 35.30
CA ARG A 256 31.55 45.69 35.70
C ARG A 256 31.92 46.02 37.15
N ALA A 257 31.69 45.07 38.06
CA ALA A 257 32.03 45.23 39.47
C ALA A 257 33.54 45.42 39.72
N GLU A 258 34.40 44.70 38.99
CA GLU A 258 35.86 44.83 39.11
C GLU A 258 36.39 46.16 38.55
N THR A 259 35.83 46.64 37.44
CA THR A 259 36.30 47.89 36.81
C THR A 259 35.83 49.16 37.52
N GLY A 260 34.90 49.07 38.48
CA GLY A 260 34.33 50.23 39.17
C GLY A 260 33.67 51.24 38.22
N PHE A 261 33.27 50.80 37.02
CA PHE A 261 32.77 51.63 35.94
C PHE A 261 31.24 51.72 36.04
N ASP A 262 30.73 52.21 37.17
CA ASP A 262 29.30 52.37 37.41
C ASP A 262 28.73 53.69 36.84
N ASP A 263 29.57 54.62 36.39
CA ASP A 263 29.15 55.99 36.02
C ASP A 263 29.34 56.37 34.54
N TYR A 264 29.64 55.42 33.64
CA TYR A 264 29.67 55.77 32.21
C TYR A 264 28.26 55.74 31.62
N ASP A 265 27.56 56.87 31.74
CA ASP A 265 26.38 57.16 30.94
C ASP A 265 26.81 57.41 29.48
N PRO A 266 26.55 56.47 28.55
CA PRO A 266 26.95 56.63 27.15
C PRO A 266 26.23 57.81 26.46
N PHE A 267 25.24 58.44 27.10
CA PHE A 267 24.52 59.60 26.59
C PHE A 267 24.97 60.94 27.16
N ALA A 268 25.78 60.98 28.23
CA ALA A 268 26.26 62.23 28.82
C ALA A 268 27.15 63.08 27.88
N GLY A 269 27.69 62.48 26.81
CA GLY A 269 28.48 63.17 25.79
C GLY A 269 27.70 63.72 24.59
N PHE A 270 26.41 63.39 24.44
CA PHE A 270 25.65 63.73 23.22
C PHE A 270 24.96 65.10 23.26
N GLU A 271 24.82 65.75 24.43
CA GLU A 271 24.14 67.05 24.52
C GLU A 271 24.95 68.23 23.94
N ASN A 272 26.26 68.06 23.69
CA ASN A 272 27.10 69.14 23.15
C ASN A 272 27.21 69.16 21.62
N PHE A 273 26.59 68.23 20.89
CA PHE A 273 26.68 68.17 19.41
C PHE A 273 25.53 68.86 18.67
N ALA A 274 24.54 69.41 19.38
CA ALA A 274 23.37 70.09 18.79
C ALA A 274 23.41 71.62 18.89
N ARG A 275 24.55 72.20 19.28
CA ARG A 275 24.81 73.65 19.31
C ARG A 275 26.07 73.95 18.50
N ASP A 276 25.97 73.86 17.19
CA ASP A 276 26.76 74.64 16.20
C ASP A 276 26.16 74.46 14.80
#